data_AF-A0A9X5PDW8-F1
#
_entry.id   AF-A0A9X5PDW8-F1
#
_cell.length_a   1.000
_cell.length_b   1.000
_cell.length_c   1.000
_cell.angle_alpha   90.00
_cell.angle_beta   90.00
_cell.angle_gamma   90.00
#
_symmetry.space_group_name_H-M   'P 1'
#
loop_
_entity.id
_entity.type
_entity.pdbx_description
1 polymer ?
#
loop_
_entity_poly.entity_id
_entity_poly.type
_entity_poly.pdbx_seq_one_letter_code
_entity_poly.pdbx_strand_id
1 'polypeptide(L)'
;MEYPYLLSVSPDSFILFDNDKDNFFDEFYQAFAGYAFDSEYENVWYLQGTDAFFAARGSRLVLQDWAGKIYFSLPLSAPLDSVESGGVMLVGMPEPVSTETLQAAFGDTKGDDKALSQALLDFEAQNGWNEYDCEALCICLFNEEGLERMKRDYEL
;
A
#
# COMPACT_ATOMS: atom_id res chain seq x y z
N MET A 1 -10.94 -4.62 -14.28
CA MET A 1 -9.60 -4.02 -14.16
C MET A 1 -8.54 -5.03 -14.56
N GLU A 2 -7.47 -4.57 -15.21
CA GLU A 2 -6.28 -5.36 -15.58
C GLU A 2 -5.10 -5.13 -14.63
N TYR A 3 -5.15 -4.10 -13.77
CA TYR A 3 -4.09 -3.73 -12.82
C TYR A 3 -4.68 -3.41 -11.45
N PRO A 4 -3.90 -3.57 -10.36
CA PRO A 4 -4.31 -3.14 -9.03
C PRO A 4 -4.59 -1.63 -9.02
N TYR A 5 -5.56 -1.20 -8.22
CA TYR A 5 -6.04 0.18 -8.22
C TYR A 5 -5.29 1.01 -7.18
N LEU A 6 -4.60 2.06 -7.63
CA LEU A 6 -3.92 3.01 -6.74
C LEU A 6 -4.80 4.23 -6.49
N LEU A 7 -5.21 4.42 -5.24
CA LEU A 7 -6.00 5.54 -4.76
C LEU A 7 -5.11 6.52 -3.99
N SER A 8 -5.13 7.81 -4.34
CA SER A 8 -4.55 8.86 -3.51
C SER A 8 -5.57 9.29 -2.46
N VAL A 9 -5.20 9.19 -1.18
CA VAL A 9 -6.04 9.61 -0.04
C VAL A 9 -5.49 10.86 0.65
N SER A 10 -4.20 11.14 0.47
CA SER A 10 -3.54 12.39 0.83
C SER A 10 -2.43 12.69 -0.20
N PRO A 11 -1.78 13.88 -0.16
CA PRO A 11 -0.67 14.18 -1.06
C PRO A 11 0.45 13.13 -1.06
N ASP A 12 0.71 12.50 0.09
CA ASP A 12 1.83 11.56 0.30
C ASP A 12 1.38 10.16 0.74
N SER A 13 0.07 9.89 0.77
CA SER A 13 -0.49 8.61 1.21
C SER A 13 -1.41 8.01 0.16
N PHE A 14 -1.19 6.74 -0.11
CA PHE A 14 -1.90 6.01 -1.15
C PHE A 14 -2.42 4.67 -0.62
N ILE A 15 -3.54 4.21 -1.15
CA ILE A 15 -4.04 2.85 -0.94
C ILE A 15 -3.91 2.11 -2.27
N LEU A 16 -3.22 0.97 -2.25
CA LEU A 16 -3.14 0.06 -3.39
C LEU A 16 -4.04 -1.14 -3.11
N PHE A 17 -5.11 -1.25 -3.89
CA PHE A 17 -6.05 -2.36 -3.79
C PHE A 17 -5.64 -3.49 -4.73
N ASP A 18 -5.54 -4.68 -4.16
CA ASP A 18 -5.48 -5.90 -4.94
C ASP A 18 -6.79 -6.11 -5.71
N ASN A 19 -6.68 -6.69 -6.90
CA ASN A 19 -7.83 -7.09 -7.69
C ASN A 19 -7.88 -8.61 -7.92
N ASP A 20 -7.00 -9.38 -7.29
CA ASP A 20 -6.91 -10.85 -7.35
C ASP A 20 -6.74 -11.38 -8.80
N LYS A 21 -6.15 -10.56 -9.68
CA LYS A 21 -5.90 -10.91 -11.08
C LYS A 21 -4.42 -11.01 -11.42
N ASP A 22 -3.55 -10.60 -10.51
CA ASP A 22 -2.13 -10.89 -10.59
C ASP A 22 -1.68 -11.67 -9.35
N ASN A 23 -0.66 -12.50 -9.51
CA ASN A 23 -0.07 -13.26 -8.39
C ASN A 23 0.76 -12.34 -7.47
N PHE A 24 0.69 -11.02 -7.62
CA PHE A 24 1.61 -10.09 -6.94
C PHE A 24 1.37 -10.10 -5.44
N PHE A 25 0.13 -9.94 -5.01
CA PHE A 25 -0.19 -9.96 -3.59
C PHE A 25 0.07 -11.33 -2.99
N ASP A 26 -0.23 -12.42 -3.71
CA ASP A 26 0.16 -13.78 -3.29
C ASP A 26 1.67 -13.93 -3.10
N GLU A 27 2.49 -13.54 -4.08
CA GLU A 27 3.95 -13.62 -3.99
C GLU A 27 4.52 -12.69 -2.91
N PHE A 28 3.93 -11.50 -2.77
CA PHE A 28 4.28 -10.54 -1.72
C PHE A 28 3.96 -11.10 -0.34
N TYR A 29 2.72 -11.54 -0.09
CA TYR A 29 2.30 -12.11 1.18
C TYR A 29 3.12 -13.35 1.52
N GLN A 30 3.47 -14.19 0.55
CA GLN A 30 4.37 -15.33 0.78
C GLN A 30 5.80 -14.90 1.13
N ALA A 31 6.36 -13.91 0.44
CA ALA A 31 7.72 -13.43 0.67
C ALA A 31 7.88 -12.70 2.02
N PHE A 32 6.82 -12.02 2.47
CA PHE A 32 6.81 -11.19 3.66
C PHE A 32 5.97 -11.75 4.81
N ALA A 33 5.54 -13.01 4.70
CA ALA A 33 4.82 -13.71 5.76
C ALA A 33 5.63 -13.71 7.07
N GLY A 34 5.00 -13.24 8.15
CA GLY A 34 5.61 -13.17 9.48
C GLY A 34 6.51 -11.96 9.74
N TYR A 35 6.60 -11.01 8.80
CA TYR A 35 7.26 -9.71 9.01
C TYR A 35 6.27 -8.56 9.31
N ALA A 36 4.97 -8.84 9.25
CA ALA A 36 3.94 -7.89 9.65
C ALA A 36 3.87 -7.78 11.19
N PHE A 37 3.79 -6.56 11.69
CA PHE A 37 3.59 -6.26 13.11
C PHE A 37 2.26 -5.52 13.31
N ASP A 38 1.55 -5.87 14.39
CA ASP A 38 0.27 -5.27 14.76
C ASP A 38 0.40 -3.75 14.96
N SER A 39 -0.48 -2.96 14.34
CA SER A 39 -0.68 -1.58 14.77
C SER A 39 -1.56 -1.52 16.04
N GLU A 40 -1.90 -0.30 16.48
CA GLU A 40 -2.94 -0.11 17.51
C GLU A 40 -4.34 -0.55 17.03
N TYR A 41 -4.50 -0.82 15.73
CA TYR A 41 -5.72 -1.26 15.06
C TYR A 41 -5.52 -2.67 14.46
N GLU A 42 -6.40 -3.62 14.82
CA GLU A 42 -6.24 -5.06 14.51
C GLU A 42 -6.23 -5.40 13.01
N ASN A 43 -6.73 -4.51 12.15
CA ASN A 43 -6.76 -4.68 10.68
C ASN A 43 -5.75 -3.81 9.93
N VAL A 44 -4.85 -3.13 10.64
CA VAL A 44 -3.77 -2.32 10.05
C VAL A 44 -2.44 -2.82 10.58
N TRP A 45 -1.50 -3.05 9.67
CA TRP A 45 -0.25 -3.73 9.92
C TRP A 45 0.92 -2.94 9.36
N TYR A 46 2.11 -3.13 9.92
CA TYR A 46 3.33 -2.53 9.42
C TYR A 46 4.35 -3.59 9.02
N LEU A 47 5.06 -3.37 7.92
CA LEU A 47 6.16 -4.22 7.51
C LEU A 47 7.46 -3.81 8.23
N GLN A 48 7.78 -4.43 9.36
CA GLN A 48 8.95 -4.09 10.17
C GLN A 48 10.07 -5.14 10.04
N GLY A 49 11.33 -4.69 10.09
CA GLY A 49 12.49 -5.59 10.00
C GLY A 49 12.77 -6.10 8.59
N THR A 50 12.17 -5.47 7.58
CA THR A 50 12.46 -5.74 6.17
C THR A 50 13.16 -4.54 5.54
N ASP A 51 13.89 -4.81 4.48
CA ASP A 51 14.52 -3.79 3.64
C ASP A 51 13.57 -3.28 2.55
N ALA A 52 12.32 -3.76 2.50
CA ALA A 52 11.39 -3.49 1.41
C ALA A 52 10.65 -2.16 1.59
N PHE A 53 10.57 -1.40 0.51
CA PHE A 53 9.87 -0.12 0.44
C PHE A 53 9.36 0.13 -0.98
N PHE A 54 8.38 1.03 -1.11
CA PHE A 54 7.98 1.56 -2.40
C PHE A 54 8.85 2.74 -2.80
N ALA A 55 9.26 2.75 -4.07
CA ALA A 55 9.93 3.87 -4.71
C ALA A 55 9.09 4.39 -5.89
N ALA A 56 8.80 5.69 -5.90
CA ALA A 56 8.29 6.38 -7.07
C ALA A 56 9.46 6.69 -8.01
N ARG A 57 9.40 6.15 -9.24
CA ARG A 57 10.43 6.30 -10.28
C ARG A 57 9.79 6.70 -11.59
N GLY A 58 9.76 8.00 -11.87
CA GLY A 58 9.01 8.56 -12.99
C GLY A 58 7.54 8.11 -12.93
N SER A 59 7.02 7.55 -14.03
CA SER A 59 5.64 7.05 -14.11
C SER A 59 5.47 5.61 -13.60
N ARG A 60 6.24 5.19 -12.59
CA ARG A 60 6.16 3.84 -12.01
C ARG A 60 6.26 3.88 -10.50
N LEU A 61 5.50 3.01 -9.85
CA LEU A 61 5.64 2.67 -8.44
C LEU A 61 6.33 1.30 -8.36
N VAL A 62 7.42 1.20 -7.61
CA VAL A 62 8.26 -0.01 -7.57
C VAL A 62 8.42 -0.46 -6.13
N LEU A 63 8.03 -1.68 -5.81
CA LEU A 63 8.39 -2.32 -4.55
C LEU A 63 9.78 -2.94 -4.70
N GLN A 64 10.74 -2.53 -3.89
CA GLN A 64 12.12 -3.01 -3.95
C GLN A 64 12.76 -3.00 -2.56
N ASP A 65 13.93 -3.64 -2.44
CA ASP A 65 14.78 -3.51 -1.26
C ASP A 65 16.00 -2.60 -1.48
N TRP A 66 16.76 -2.34 -0.40
CA TRP A 66 18.00 -1.55 -0.44
C TRP A 66 19.08 -2.14 -1.36
N ALA A 67 19.09 -3.47 -1.55
CA ALA A 67 20.00 -4.14 -2.48
C ALA A 67 19.57 -3.97 -3.96
N GLY A 68 18.43 -3.34 -4.22
CA GLY A 68 17.91 -3.05 -5.54
C GLY A 68 17.15 -4.22 -6.18
N LYS A 69 16.84 -5.28 -5.42
CA LYS A 69 15.96 -6.34 -5.91
C LYS A 69 14.55 -5.76 -6.00
N ILE A 70 13.99 -5.82 -7.20
CA ILE A 70 12.62 -5.39 -7.48
C ILE A 70 11.71 -6.60 -7.28
N TYR A 71 10.71 -6.43 -6.42
CA TYR A 71 9.66 -7.40 -6.19
C TYR A 71 8.47 -7.16 -7.12
N PHE A 72 8.16 -5.88 -7.38
CA PHE A 72 7.00 -5.51 -8.17
C PHE A 72 7.13 -4.12 -8.79
N SER A 73 6.42 -3.88 -9.89
CA SER A 73 6.34 -2.55 -10.47
C SER A 73 5.00 -2.30 -11.17
N LEU A 74 4.32 -1.25 -10.73
CA LEU A 74 3.06 -0.76 -11.27
C LEU A 74 3.30 0.46 -12.17
N PRO A 75 2.84 0.46 -13.44
CA PRO A 75 2.75 1.68 -14.22
C PRO A 75 1.75 2.65 -13.60
N LEU A 76 2.13 3.91 -13.49
CA LEU A 76 1.28 4.99 -13.01
C LEU A 76 0.74 5.82 -14.17
N SER A 77 -0.49 6.32 -14.02
CA SER A 77 -1.08 7.27 -14.95
C SER A 77 -0.39 8.65 -14.92
N ALA A 78 0.22 8.99 -13.78
CA ALA A 78 1.02 10.20 -13.59
C ALA A 78 2.19 9.93 -12.62
N PRO A 79 3.32 10.64 -12.76
CA PRO A 79 4.43 10.57 -11.80
C PRO A 79 4.03 11.07 -10.39
N LEU A 80 4.64 10.50 -9.35
CA LEU A 80 4.47 10.91 -7.94
C LEU A 80 5.66 11.78 -7.47
N ASP A 81 6.12 12.68 -8.32
CA ASP A 81 7.37 13.43 -8.11
C ASP A 81 7.35 14.33 -6.86
N SER A 82 6.16 14.73 -6.40
CA SER A 82 5.98 15.58 -5.22
C SER A 82 6.10 14.85 -3.88
N VAL A 83 6.10 13.51 -3.88
CA VAL A 83 6.06 12.72 -2.64
C VAL A 83 7.47 12.54 -2.09
N GLU A 84 7.88 13.36 -1.12
CA GLU A 84 9.22 13.20 -0.52
C GLU A 84 9.33 11.94 0.35
N SER A 85 8.33 11.70 1.17
CA SER A 85 8.25 10.54 2.06
C SER A 85 6.79 10.32 2.45
N GLY A 86 6.32 9.10 2.31
CA GLY A 86 4.92 8.76 2.48
C GLY A 86 4.69 7.29 2.79
N GLY A 87 3.47 6.83 2.52
CA GLY A 87 3.09 5.44 2.73
C GLY A 87 2.15 4.92 1.65
N VAL A 88 2.32 3.65 1.31
CA VAL A 88 1.35 2.88 0.55
C VAL A 88 0.72 1.86 1.49
N MET A 89 -0.60 1.89 1.62
CA MET A 89 -1.38 0.85 2.29
C MET A 89 -1.79 -0.18 1.26
N LEU A 90 -1.26 -1.39 1.38
CA LEU A 90 -1.64 -2.54 0.58
C LEU A 90 -2.89 -3.18 1.17
N VAL A 91 -3.99 -3.23 0.43
CA VAL A 91 -5.26 -3.79 0.90
C VAL A 91 -5.68 -4.94 -0.01
N GLY A 92 -5.79 -6.12 0.57
CA GLY A 92 -6.39 -7.30 -0.05
C GLY A 92 -7.93 -7.26 0.07
N MET A 93 -8.62 -7.78 -0.93
CA MET A 93 -10.09 -7.86 -0.96
C MET A 93 -10.52 -9.29 -1.30
N PRO A 94 -11.56 -9.85 -0.65
CA PRO A 94 -12.04 -11.20 -0.96
C PRO A 94 -12.59 -11.34 -2.37
N GLU A 95 -13.13 -10.25 -2.93
CA GLU A 95 -13.71 -10.22 -4.26
C GLU A 95 -13.38 -8.89 -4.97
N PRO A 96 -13.30 -8.87 -6.31
CA PRO A 96 -13.02 -7.64 -7.06
C PRO A 96 -14.12 -6.57 -6.90
N VAL A 97 -13.73 -5.36 -6.50
CA VAL A 97 -14.62 -4.20 -6.34
C VAL A 97 -14.35 -3.14 -7.42
N SER A 98 -15.35 -2.37 -7.82
CA SER A 98 -15.18 -1.23 -8.74
C SER A 98 -14.35 -0.08 -8.11
N THR A 99 -13.58 0.64 -8.94
CA THR A 99 -12.80 1.81 -8.49
C THR A 99 -13.66 2.92 -7.91
N GLU A 100 -14.88 3.11 -8.42
CA GLU A 100 -15.83 4.12 -7.94
C GLU A 100 -16.27 3.82 -6.52
N THR A 101 -16.56 2.55 -6.24
CA THR A 101 -16.92 2.07 -4.89
C THR A 101 -15.75 2.25 -3.93
N LEU A 102 -14.53 1.85 -4.34
CA LEU A 102 -13.33 2.00 -3.52
C LEU A 102 -13.01 3.48 -3.23
N GLN A 103 -13.13 4.35 -4.24
CA GLN A 103 -12.96 5.79 -4.06
C GLN A 103 -13.97 6.38 -3.07
N ALA A 104 -15.24 5.96 -3.15
CA ALA A 104 -16.30 6.45 -2.27
C ALA A 104 -16.11 5.99 -0.82
N ALA A 105 -15.61 4.77 -0.60
CA ALA A 105 -15.38 4.21 0.73
C ALA A 105 -14.11 4.77 1.40
N PHE A 106 -13.01 4.89 0.65
CA PHE A 106 -11.69 5.12 1.24
C PHE A 106 -11.07 6.49 0.94
N GLY A 107 -11.65 7.27 0.02
CA GLY A 107 -11.06 8.53 -0.46
C GLY A 107 -10.83 9.59 0.62
N ASP A 108 -11.61 9.55 1.71
CA ASP A 108 -11.56 10.54 2.80
C ASP A 108 -10.74 10.07 4.01
N THR A 109 -10.06 8.92 3.94
CA THR A 109 -9.24 8.38 5.04
C THR A 109 -8.01 9.23 5.33
N LYS A 110 -7.54 10.05 4.37
CA LYS A 110 -6.43 11.02 4.55
C LYS A 110 -5.12 10.43 5.07
N GLY A 111 -4.91 9.12 4.90
CA GLY A 111 -3.74 8.42 5.43
C GLY A 111 -3.73 8.29 6.97
N ASP A 112 -4.88 8.46 7.61
CA ASP A 112 -5.06 8.24 9.05
C ASP A 112 -5.42 6.77 9.29
N ASP A 113 -4.60 6.05 10.05
CA ASP A 113 -4.77 4.61 10.31
C ASP A 113 -6.12 4.29 10.97
N LYS A 114 -6.59 5.17 11.86
CA LYS A 114 -7.88 4.99 12.53
C LYS A 114 -9.04 5.10 11.54
N ALA A 115 -9.01 6.13 10.69
CA ALA A 115 -10.00 6.33 9.66
C ALA A 115 -9.97 5.19 8.64
N LEU A 116 -8.78 4.70 8.28
CA LEU A 116 -8.62 3.54 7.40
C LEU A 116 -9.19 2.27 8.06
N SER A 117 -8.82 1.98 9.29
CA SER A 117 -9.31 0.83 10.06
C SER A 117 -10.84 0.81 10.12
N GLN A 118 -11.46 1.95 10.46
CA GLN A 118 -12.92 2.07 10.49
C GLN A 118 -13.53 1.89 9.09
N ALA A 119 -12.92 2.48 8.06
CA ALA A 119 -13.42 2.35 6.69
C ALA A 119 -13.39 0.90 6.19
N LEU A 120 -12.36 0.12 6.56
CA LEU A 120 -12.27 -1.30 6.22
C LEU A 120 -13.42 -2.09 6.88
N LEU A 121 -13.64 -1.92 8.18
CA LEU A 121 -14.72 -2.60 8.92
C LEU A 121 -16.11 -2.23 8.37
N ASP A 122 -16.34 -0.94 8.13
CA ASP A 122 -17.59 -0.46 7.55
C ASP A 122 -17.81 -1.03 6.13
N PHE A 123 -16.72 -1.21 5.38
CA PHE A 123 -16.76 -1.75 4.03
C PHE A 123 -17.06 -3.25 4.02
N GLU A 124 -16.44 -4.03 4.90
CA GLU A 124 -16.76 -5.46 5.10
C GLU A 124 -18.25 -5.64 5.44
N ALA A 125 -18.75 -4.87 6.40
CA ALA A 125 -20.15 -4.92 6.82
C ALA A 125 -21.12 -4.56 5.67
N GLN A 126 -20.76 -3.60 4.82
CA GLN A 126 -21.55 -3.22 3.64
C GLN A 126 -21.62 -4.31 2.57
N ASN A 127 -20.54 -5.09 2.41
CA ASN A 127 -20.46 -6.16 1.43
C ASN A 127 -20.91 -7.52 1.98
N GLY A 128 -21.21 -7.61 3.29
CA GLY A 128 -21.59 -8.87 3.94
C GLY A 128 -20.41 -9.83 4.11
N TRP A 129 -19.20 -9.30 4.16
CA TRP A 129 -17.98 -10.04 4.44
C TRP A 129 -17.78 -10.21 5.95
N ASN A 130 -16.86 -11.08 6.34
CA ASN A 130 -16.51 -11.27 7.73
C ASN A 130 -15.59 -10.13 8.20
N GLU A 131 -15.55 -9.93 9.50
CA GLU A 131 -14.59 -9.04 10.14
C GLU A 131 -13.17 -9.53 9.83
N TYR A 132 -12.29 -8.61 9.40
CA TYR A 132 -10.90 -8.88 9.01
C TYR A 132 -10.73 -9.63 7.68
N ASP A 133 -11.76 -9.67 6.84
CA ASP A 133 -11.61 -10.09 5.44
C ASP A 133 -10.81 -9.05 4.61
N CYS A 134 -10.71 -7.81 5.09
CA CYS A 134 -9.90 -6.73 4.53
C CYS A 134 -8.83 -6.28 5.54
N GLU A 135 -7.57 -6.59 5.26
CA GLU A 135 -6.42 -6.12 6.06
C GLU A 135 -5.55 -5.16 5.26
N ALA A 136 -5.01 -4.14 5.94
CA ALA A 136 -4.11 -3.16 5.35
C ALA A 136 -2.68 -3.35 5.84
N LEU A 137 -1.72 -3.47 4.92
CA LEU A 137 -0.29 -3.44 5.24
C LEU A 137 0.34 -2.11 4.80
N CYS A 138 0.82 -1.33 5.76
CA CYS A 138 1.48 -0.07 5.56
C CYS A 138 2.98 -0.26 5.25
N ILE A 139 3.41 0.28 4.10
CA ILE A 139 4.79 0.23 3.61
C ILE A 139 5.27 1.63 3.26
N CYS A 140 6.52 1.96 3.63
CA CYS A 140 7.13 3.25 3.34
C CYS A 140 7.21 3.53 1.83
N LEU A 141 7.00 4.79 1.45
CA LEU A 141 7.13 5.31 0.10
C LEU A 141 8.18 6.42 0.05
N PHE A 142 9.07 6.36 -0.94
CA PHE A 142 10.07 7.40 -1.22
C PHE A 142 10.03 7.80 -2.70
N ASN A 143 10.17 9.08 -3.01
CA ASN A 143 10.65 9.50 -4.33
C ASN A 143 12.18 9.34 -4.42
N GLU A 144 12.75 9.69 -5.58
CA GLU A 144 14.20 9.60 -5.81
C GLU A 144 15.00 10.42 -4.79
N GLU A 145 14.57 11.65 -4.49
CA GLU A 145 15.27 12.52 -3.55
C GLU A 145 15.19 12.01 -2.09
N GLY A 146 13.99 11.60 -1.65
CA GLY A 146 13.74 11.02 -0.34
C GLY A 146 14.52 9.73 -0.13
N LEU A 147 14.65 8.91 -1.18
CA LEU A 147 15.46 7.69 -1.15
C LEU A 147 16.95 8.01 -0.96
N GLU A 148 17.50 8.95 -1.70
CA GLU A 148 18.91 9.36 -1.58
C GLU A 148 19.21 10.08 -0.25
N ARG A 149 18.23 10.79 0.32
CA ARG A 149 18.31 11.33 1.69
C ARG A 149 18.38 10.18 2.70
N MET A 150 17.46 9.22 2.60
CA MET A 150 17.40 8.09 3.53
C MET A 150 18.68 7.24 3.52
N LYS A 151 19.28 6.99 2.35
CA LYS A 151 20.58 6.30 2.26
C LYS A 151 21.69 7.05 2.98
N ARG A 152 21.77 8.38 2.78
CA ARG A 152 22.78 9.23 3.43
C ARG A 152 22.61 9.24 4.95
N ASP A 153 21.38 9.36 5.44
CA ASP A 153 21.10 9.49 6.87
C ASP A 153 21.41 8.19 7.65
N TYR A 154 21.35 7.03 6.97
CA TYR A 154 21.52 5.71 7.58
C TYR A 154 22.73 4.92 7.07
N GLU A 155 23.63 5.57 6.31
CA GLU A 155 24.83 4.98 5.71
C GLU A 155 24.55 3.68 4.91
N LEU A 156 23.38 3.61 4.26
CA LEU A 156 22.92 2.46 3.45
C LEU A 156 23.51 2.46 2.04
#